data_AF-A0A7L6B9F3-F1
#
_entry.id   AF-A0A7L6B9F3-F1
#
_cell.length_a   1.000
_cell.length_b   1.000
_cell.length_c   1.000
_cell.angle_alpha   90.00
_cell.angle_beta   90.00
_cell.angle_gamma   90.00
#
_symmetry.space_group_name_H-M   'P 1'
#
loop_
_entity.id
_entity.type
_entity.pdbx_description
1 polymer ?
#
loop_
_entity_poly.entity_id
_entity_poly.type
_entity_poly.pdbx_seq_one_letter_code
_entity_poly.pdbx_strand_id
1 'polypeptide(L)'
;MMHFELNEPRAAERFWEGMREIAAAATRHQDYELYAAIVTVGRAALSQGIELVPSGGLFLRCPVCSAVPGQRCINLPGHLLGDSQLHSERAVLAERVIRGEVPLPVPL
;
A
#
# COMPACT_ATOMS: atom_id res chain seq x y z
N MET A 1 7.73 -27.76 7.28
CA MET A 1 8.68 -26.64 7.30
C MET A 1 8.65 -26.01 5.92
N MET A 2 8.17 -24.77 5.82
CA MET A 2 8.02 -24.09 4.53
C MET A 2 9.41 -23.60 4.10
N HIS A 3 9.95 -24.12 3.00
CA HIS A 3 11.16 -23.59 2.37
C HIS A 3 10.78 -22.32 1.62
N PHE A 4 11.33 -21.19 2.04
CA PHE A 4 11.25 -19.95 1.29
C PHE A 4 12.46 -19.92 0.35
N GLU A 5 12.22 -20.00 -0.96
CA GLU A 5 13.28 -19.69 -1.92
C GLU A 5 13.57 -18.19 -1.86
N LEU A 6 14.78 -17.85 -1.41
CA LEU A 6 15.27 -16.47 -1.34
C LEU A 6 15.47 -15.81 -2.73
N ASN A 7 15.27 -16.57 -3.81
CA ASN A 7 15.36 -16.14 -5.21
C ASN A 7 13.99 -16.14 -5.91
N GLU A 8 12.88 -15.87 -5.20
CA GLU A 8 11.57 -15.69 -5.84
C GLU A 8 11.58 -14.38 -6.69
N PRO A 9 11.42 -14.45 -8.03
CA PRO A 9 11.47 -13.27 -8.91
C PRO A 9 10.40 -12.22 -8.58
N ARG A 10 9.37 -12.61 -7.85
CA ARG A 10 8.22 -11.79 -7.45
C ARG A 10 8.18 -11.53 -5.94
N ALA A 11 9.30 -11.68 -5.24
CA ALA A 11 9.37 -11.50 -3.78
C ALA A 11 8.86 -10.12 -3.33
N ALA A 12 9.26 -9.04 -4.01
CA ALA A 12 8.80 -7.69 -3.71
C ALA A 12 7.28 -7.53 -3.93
N GLU A 13 6.75 -8.05 -5.04
CA GLU A 13 5.31 -8.03 -5.30
C GLU A 13 4.52 -8.79 -4.24
N ARG A 14 4.96 -9.99 -3.87
CA ARG A 14 4.31 -10.81 -2.83
C ARG A 14 4.39 -10.17 -1.45
N PHE A 15 5.52 -9.56 -1.11
CA PHE A 15 5.66 -8.79 0.13
C PHE A 15 4.61 -7.68 0.20
N TRP A 16 4.50 -6.87 -0.84
CA TRP A 16 3.52 -5.78 -0.87
C TRP A 16 2.08 -6.26 -0.99
N GLU A 17 1.83 -7.41 -1.63
CA GLU A 17 0.53 -8.08 -1.62
C GLU A 17 0.11 -8.51 -0.21
N GLY A 18 1.01 -9.13 0.55
CA GLY A 18 0.75 -9.47 1.96
C GLY A 18 0.47 -8.23 2.80
N MET A 19 1.30 -7.18 2.65
CA MET A 19 1.08 -5.89 3.33
C MET A 19 -0.29 -5.28 3.00
N ARG A 20 -0.80 -5.48 1.78
CA ARG A 20 -2.12 -5.00 1.35
C ARG A 20 -3.22 -5.73 2.10
N GLU A 21 -3.12 -7.04 2.22
CA GLU A 21 -4.12 -7.84 2.93
C GLU A 21 -4.21 -7.44 4.40
N ILE A 22 -3.07 -7.18 5.03
CA ILE A 22 -3.01 -6.66 6.40
C ILE A 22 -3.64 -5.25 6.46
N ALA A 23 -3.35 -4.36 5.52
CA ALA A 23 -3.92 -3.00 5.50
C ALA A 23 -5.45 -3.03 5.32
N ALA A 24 -5.95 -3.93 4.48
CA ALA A 24 -7.38 -4.16 4.31
C ALA A 24 -8.02 -4.69 5.59
N ALA A 25 -7.36 -5.60 6.31
CA ALA A 25 -7.82 -6.10 7.61
C ALA A 25 -7.82 -4.99 8.66
N ALA A 26 -6.74 -4.23 8.79
CA ALA A 26 -6.63 -3.08 9.69
C ALA A 26 -7.77 -2.08 9.47
N THR A 27 -8.09 -1.78 8.21
CA THR A 27 -9.21 -0.90 7.85
C THR A 27 -10.56 -1.49 8.26
N ARG A 28 -10.81 -2.78 7.97
CA ARG A 28 -12.08 -3.44 8.35
C ARG A 28 -12.31 -3.45 9.86
N HIS A 29 -11.24 -3.54 10.64
CA HIS A 29 -11.28 -3.60 12.10
C HIS A 29 -11.01 -2.25 12.77
N GLN A 30 -10.79 -1.17 12.00
CA GLN A 30 -10.38 0.15 12.50
C GLN A 30 -9.16 0.09 13.45
N ASP A 31 -8.22 -0.79 13.13
CA ASP A 31 -7.02 -1.03 13.95
C ASP A 31 -5.88 -0.10 13.54
N TYR A 32 -5.76 1.00 14.27
CA TYR A 32 -4.77 2.05 14.03
C TYR A 32 -3.34 1.61 14.33
N GLU A 33 -3.16 0.75 15.34
CA GLU A 33 -1.83 0.27 15.72
C GLU A 33 -1.29 -0.69 14.65
N LEU A 34 -2.16 -1.56 14.12
CA LEU A 34 -1.81 -2.42 13.00
C LEU A 34 -1.43 -1.60 11.76
N TYR A 35 -2.13 -0.50 11.51
CA TYR A 35 -1.80 0.39 10.39
C TYR A 35 -0.43 1.08 10.56
N ALA A 36 -0.10 1.54 11.77
CA ALA A 36 1.22 2.09 12.09
C ALA A 36 2.33 1.04 11.95
N ALA A 37 2.05 -0.21 12.35
CA ALA A 37 2.98 -1.32 12.18
C ALA A 37 3.26 -1.61 10.69
N ILE A 38 2.23 -1.60 9.83
CA ILE A 38 2.39 -1.77 8.37
C ILE A 38 3.35 -0.71 7.81
N VAL A 39 3.18 0.57 8.16
CA VAL A 39 4.07 1.63 7.66
C VAL A 39 5.49 1.48 8.19
N THR A 40 5.65 1.05 9.45
CA THR A 40 6.96 0.75 10.03
C THR A 40 7.67 -0.35 9.26
N VAL A 41 6.96 -1.46 8.97
CA VAL A 41 7.50 -2.59 8.19
C VAL A 41 7.81 -2.17 6.76
N GLY A 42 6.94 -1.37 6.12
CA GLY A 42 7.19 -0.84 4.77
C GLY A 42 8.43 0.05 4.71
N ARG A 43 8.65 0.91 5.72
CA ARG A 43 9.85 1.74 5.80
C ARG A 43 11.11 0.89 6.01
N ALA A 44 11.05 -0.10 6.88
CA ALA A 44 12.14 -1.04 7.08
C ALA A 44 12.49 -1.77 5.78
N ALA A 45 11.49 -2.25 5.03
CA ALA A 45 11.68 -2.89 3.74
C ALA A 45 12.39 -1.97 2.73
N LEU A 46 11.94 -0.71 2.60
CA LEU A 46 12.62 0.28 1.75
C LEU A 46 14.08 0.49 2.15
N SER A 47 14.38 0.56 3.46
CA SER A 47 15.76 0.74 3.94
C SER A 47 16.69 -0.43 3.60
N GLN A 48 16.12 -1.61 3.34
CA GLN A 48 16.82 -2.81 2.89
C GLN A 48 16.88 -2.93 1.36
N GLY A 49 16.40 -1.93 0.62
CA GLY A 49 16.43 -1.91 -0.85
C GLY A 49 15.26 -2.64 -1.52
N ILE A 50 14.21 -3.01 -0.77
CA ILE A 50 12.97 -3.53 -1.38
C ILE A 50 12.29 -2.37 -2.11
N GLU A 51 12.12 -2.49 -3.43
CA GLU A 51 11.45 -1.47 -4.23
C GLU A 51 9.95 -1.41 -3.90
N LEU A 52 9.40 -0.20 -3.85
CA LEU A 52 7.97 -0.01 -3.75
C LEU A 52 7.31 -0.31 -5.10
N VAL A 53 6.29 -1.16 -5.10
CA VAL A 53 5.53 -1.47 -6.31
C VAL A 53 4.18 -0.72 -6.29
N PRO A 54 3.51 -0.55 -7.45
CA PRO A 54 2.26 0.18 -7.52
C PRO A 54 1.16 -0.31 -6.55
N SER A 55 1.13 -1.61 -6.24
CA SER A 55 0.18 -2.18 -5.29
C SER A 55 0.31 -1.61 -3.88
N GLY A 56 1.45 -0.99 -3.53
CA GLY A 56 1.63 -0.24 -2.29
C GLY A 56 0.65 0.92 -2.11
N GLY A 57 0.10 1.47 -3.20
CA GLY A 57 -0.98 2.45 -3.14
C GLY A 57 -2.23 1.95 -2.43
N LEU A 58 -2.46 0.64 -2.38
CA LEU A 58 -3.63 0.04 -1.71
C LEU A 58 -3.55 0.10 -0.18
N PHE A 59 -2.45 0.57 0.41
CA PHE A 59 -2.37 0.73 1.86
C PHE A 59 -3.10 1.97 2.35
N LEU A 60 -3.23 3.01 1.52
CA LEU A 60 -3.82 4.29 1.92
C LEU A 60 -5.21 4.48 1.34
N ARG A 61 -6.01 5.36 1.94
CA ARG A 61 -7.20 5.88 1.28
C ARG A 61 -6.80 6.66 0.03
N CYS A 62 -7.53 6.49 -1.06
CA CYS A 62 -7.30 7.25 -2.29
C CYS A 62 -7.68 8.73 -2.08
N PRO A 63 -6.78 9.69 -2.36
CA PRO A 63 -7.10 11.12 -2.25
C PRO A 63 -8.08 11.59 -3.35
N VAL A 64 -8.23 10.83 -4.43
CA VAL A 64 -9.05 11.18 -5.60
C VAL A 64 -10.48 10.64 -5.45
N CYS A 65 -10.64 9.32 -5.25
CA CYS A 65 -11.95 8.68 -5.21
C CYS A 65 -12.36 8.14 -3.84
N SER A 66 -11.61 8.43 -2.78
CA SER A 66 -11.90 8.01 -1.41
C SER A 66 -11.92 6.50 -1.15
N ALA A 67 -11.58 5.67 -2.13
CA ALA A 67 -11.44 4.22 -1.97
C ALA A 67 -10.52 3.90 -0.78
N VAL A 68 -11.00 3.08 0.16
CA VAL A 68 -10.27 2.78 1.40
C VAL A 68 -9.17 1.74 1.15
N PRO A 69 -8.24 1.51 2.11
CA PRO A 69 -7.20 0.50 1.92
C PRO A 69 -7.75 -0.87 1.53
N GLY A 70 -7.05 -1.57 0.64
CA GLY A 70 -7.47 -2.82 0.02
C GLY A 70 -8.46 -2.69 -1.14
N GLN A 71 -9.17 -1.57 -1.29
CA GLN A 71 -10.10 -1.35 -2.41
C GLN A 71 -9.39 -0.79 -3.65
N ARG A 72 -9.77 -1.27 -4.83
CA ARG A 72 -9.36 -0.66 -6.11
C ARG A 72 -10.00 0.72 -6.28
N CYS A 73 -9.36 1.56 -7.09
CA CYS A 73 -9.92 2.86 -7.44
C CYS A 73 -11.04 2.71 -8.47
N ILE A 74 -11.91 3.73 -8.56
CA ILE A 74 -12.93 3.87 -9.61
C ILE A 74 -12.58 5.03 -10.53
N ASN A 75 -13.04 4.98 -11.79
CA ASN A 75 -12.90 6.12 -12.71
C ASN A 75 -13.66 7.34 -12.19
N LEU A 76 -13.02 8.50 -12.22
CA LEU A 76 -13.66 9.79 -11.99
C LEU A 76 -13.41 10.75 -13.17
N PRO A 77 -14.31 11.71 -13.43
CA PRO A 77 -14.02 12.78 -14.38
C PRO A 77 -12.69 13.48 -14.04
N GLY A 78 -11.79 13.60 -15.01
CA GLY A 78 -10.45 14.15 -14.81
C GLY A 78 -9.40 13.19 -14.25
N HIS A 79 -9.81 12.00 -13.78
CA HIS A 79 -8.93 10.97 -13.23
C HIS A 79 -9.38 9.58 -13.74
N LEU A 80 -9.14 9.32 -15.03
CA LEU A 80 -9.38 8.01 -15.63
C LEU A 80 -8.22 7.07 -15.30
N LEU A 81 -8.54 5.81 -14.98
CA LEU A 81 -7.56 4.80 -14.59
C LEU A 81 -6.81 4.21 -15.80
N GLY A 82 -7.42 4.19 -16.98
CA GLY A 82 -6.89 3.47 -18.14
C GLY A 82 -6.68 1.99 -17.81
N ASP A 83 -5.47 1.48 -18.06
CA ASP A 83 -5.07 0.11 -17.73
C ASP A 83 -4.65 -0.09 -16.25
N SER A 84 -4.59 0.99 -15.47
CA SER A 84 -4.23 0.93 -14.05
C SER A 84 -5.41 0.49 -13.17
N GLN A 85 -5.10 -0.09 -12.01
CA GLN A 85 -6.09 -0.36 -10.96
C GLN A 85 -6.19 0.76 -9.91
N LEU A 86 -5.25 1.72 -9.95
CA LEU A 86 -5.10 2.78 -8.96
C LEU A 86 -4.83 4.12 -9.63
N HIS A 87 -5.43 5.19 -9.09
CA HIS A 87 -4.99 6.55 -9.33
C HIS A 87 -3.50 6.70 -8.94
N SER A 88 -2.71 7.34 -9.81
CA SER A 88 -1.27 7.51 -9.61
C SER A 88 -0.98 8.32 -8.34
N GLU A 89 -1.85 9.28 -8.01
CA GLU A 89 -1.80 10.10 -6.81
C GLU A 89 -1.86 9.25 -5.53
N ARG A 90 -2.58 8.12 -5.56
CA ARG A 90 -2.65 7.19 -4.43
C ARG A 90 -1.34 6.43 -4.25
N ALA A 91 -0.72 5.98 -5.34
CA ALA A 91 0.57 5.30 -5.30
C ALA A 91 1.68 6.24 -4.83
N VAL A 92 1.71 7.48 -5.36
CA VAL A 92 2.64 8.54 -4.94
C VAL A 92 2.44 8.87 -3.46
N LEU A 93 1.20 9.00 -2.98
CA LEU A 93 0.94 9.27 -1.56
C LEU A 93 1.46 8.13 -0.67
N ALA A 94 1.22 6.87 -1.05
CA ALA A 94 1.73 5.71 -0.31
C ALA A 94 3.25 5.70 -0.22
N GLU A 95 3.93 5.97 -1.33
CA GLU A 95 5.38 6.10 -1.34
C GLU A 95 5.86 7.16 -0.34
N ARG A 96 5.26 8.36 -0.37
CA ARG A 96 5.64 9.47 0.51
C ARG A 96 5.39 9.17 1.99
N VAL A 97 4.27 8.52 2.33
CA VAL A 97 3.97 8.09 3.71
C VAL A 97 5.02 7.09 4.20
N ILE A 98 5.35 6.08 3.39
CA ILE A 98 6.29 5.02 3.78
C ILE A 98 7.71 5.59 3.94
N ARG A 99 8.13 6.48 3.03
CA ARG A 99 9.38 7.24 3.14
C ARG A 99 9.40 8.21 4.33
N GLY A 100 8.24 8.56 4.89
CA GLY A 100 8.12 9.47 6.03
C GLY A 100 8.13 10.94 5.68
N GLU A 101 7.90 11.26 4.42
CA GLU A 101 7.84 12.64 3.92
C GLU A 101 6.52 13.33 4.29
N VAL A 102 5.49 12.54 4.59
CA VAL A 102 4.17 12.99 5.04
C VAL A 102 3.70 12.13 6.22
N PRO A 103 2.90 12.70 7.14
CA PRO A 103 2.35 11.95 8.25
C PRO A 103 1.42 10.84 7.77
N LEU A 104 1.28 9.80 8.60
CA LEU A 104 0.33 8.72 8.40
C LEU A 104 -1.09 9.29 8.34
N PRO A 105 -1.84 9.13 7.24
CA PRO A 105 -3.23 9.52 7.23
C PRO A 105 -4.00 8.59 8.17
N VAL A 106 -4.86 9.16 9.00
CA VAL A 106 -5.75 8.40 9.90
C VAL A 106 -6.75 7.63 9.02
N PRO A 107 -6.79 6.28 9.06
CA PRO A 107 -7.86 5.52 8.41
C PRO A 107 -9.21 5.94 8.99
N LEU A 108 -10.18 6.28 8.13
CA LEU A 108 -11.55 6.57 8.54
C LEU A 108 -12.28 5.30 8.98
#